data_AF-A0A368Z5V3-F1
#
_entry.id   AF-A0A368Z5V3-F1
#
_cell.length_a   1.000
_cell.length_b   1.000
_cell.length_c   1.000
_cell.angle_alpha   90.00
_cell.angle_beta   90.00
_cell.angle_gamma   90.00
#
_symmetry.space_group_name_H-M   'P 1'
#
loop_
_entity.id
_entity.type
_entity.pdbx_description
1 polymer ?
#
loop_
_entity_poly.entity_id
_entity_poly.type
_entity_poly.pdbx_seq_one_letter_code
_entity_poly.pdbx_strand_id
1 'polypeptide(L)'
;MNRIGLALMAAAAAAMIAGDAFAGEESQPFAPTSQKFYLNFDMLAPADLECDASGPGVRVKKMRDIAGKPVLRVTGNVWDAQITCSRPDGSRYTTDANREQFYNTAAPLRATVTYQRDRDAMTVVLRRGDDINDIVEVAHKSFLRVVPGSRSMDSSLASLGGMNSSGANEAPVLRGD
;
A
#
# COMPACT_ATOMS: atom_id res chain seq x y z
N MET A 1 17.95 -41.12 -34.52
CA MET A 1 17.64 -40.92 -33.09
C MET A 1 17.77 -39.43 -32.80
N ASN A 2 16.68 -38.75 -32.44
CA ASN A 2 16.71 -37.42 -31.84
C ASN A 2 15.47 -37.29 -30.93
N ARG A 3 15.71 -37.12 -29.64
CA ARG A 3 14.72 -36.79 -28.61
C ARG A 3 15.11 -35.45 -28.00
N ILE A 4 14.11 -34.77 -27.45
CA ILE A 4 14.17 -33.64 -26.51
C ILE A 4 14.05 -32.26 -27.18
N GLY A 5 12.95 -31.58 -26.84
CA GLY A 5 12.69 -30.19 -27.15
C GLY A 5 11.24 -29.79 -26.85
N LEU A 6 10.73 -30.23 -25.70
CA LEU A 6 9.41 -29.89 -25.18
C LEU A 6 9.53 -28.58 -24.38
N ALA A 7 8.50 -27.75 -24.51
CA ALA A 7 8.01 -26.76 -23.54
C ALA A 7 8.26 -25.27 -23.80
N LEU A 8 7.17 -24.53 -23.55
CA LEU A 8 7.06 -23.13 -23.13
C LEU A 8 6.94 -22.05 -24.21
N MET A 9 5.72 -21.93 -24.73
CA MET A 9 5.12 -20.62 -25.04
C MET A 9 3.75 -20.56 -24.40
N ALA A 10 3.72 -20.27 -23.09
CA ALA A 10 2.53 -19.82 -22.40
C ALA A 10 2.44 -18.31 -22.58
N ALA A 11 1.59 -17.87 -23.50
CA ALA A 11 1.32 -16.45 -23.71
C ALA A 11 -0.18 -16.20 -23.84
N ALA A 12 -0.66 -15.47 -22.84
CA ALA A 12 -1.67 -14.42 -22.91
C ALA A 12 -3.16 -14.75 -23.10
N ALA A 13 -3.88 -14.32 -22.06
CA ALA A 13 -5.07 -13.46 -22.10
C ALA A 13 -6.42 -14.07 -22.53
N ALA A 14 -7.34 -14.18 -21.57
CA ALA A 14 -8.55 -13.36 -21.52
C ALA A 14 -9.44 -13.72 -20.32
N ALA A 15 -9.83 -12.68 -19.58
CA ALA A 15 -11.11 -12.47 -18.90
C ALA A 15 -11.83 -13.64 -18.18
N MET A 16 -11.88 -13.56 -16.85
CA MET A 16 -13.13 -13.68 -16.11
C MET A 16 -13.17 -12.63 -14.99
N ILE A 17 -13.86 -11.52 -15.27
CA ILE A 17 -14.44 -10.63 -14.26
C ILE A 17 -15.93 -10.97 -14.19
N ALA A 18 -16.47 -10.87 -12.97
CA ALA A 18 -17.88 -10.81 -12.56
C ALA A 18 -18.46 -12.11 -12.02
N GLY A 19 -18.76 -12.08 -10.72
CA GLY A 19 -19.51 -13.11 -10.04
C GLY A 19 -19.35 -13.20 -8.53
N ASP A 20 -18.93 -12.13 -7.84
CA ASP A 20 -19.20 -12.04 -6.40
C ASP A 20 -19.41 -10.59 -5.97
N ALA A 21 -20.42 -9.98 -6.59
CA ALA A 21 -21.18 -8.94 -5.92
C ALA A 21 -22.30 -9.67 -5.18
N PHE A 22 -22.47 -9.36 -3.89
CA PHE A 22 -23.59 -9.78 -3.04
C PHE A 22 -23.51 -11.15 -2.35
N ALA A 23 -22.42 -11.42 -1.63
CA ALA A 23 -22.51 -12.21 -0.41
C ALA A 23 -22.07 -11.33 0.76
N GLY A 24 -23.05 -10.80 1.49
CA GLY A 24 -22.82 -10.33 2.85
C GLY A 24 -22.52 -11.57 3.68
N GLU A 25 -21.25 -11.92 3.82
CA GLU A 25 -20.84 -13.14 4.49
C GLU A 25 -20.35 -12.87 5.92
N GLU A 26 -20.62 -13.86 6.78
CA GLU A 26 -21.12 -13.69 8.14
C GLU A 26 -20.18 -12.94 9.09
N SER A 27 -20.79 -12.03 9.85
CA SER A 27 -20.20 -11.37 11.00
C SER A 27 -19.73 -12.42 12.01
N GLN A 28 -18.43 -12.66 12.12
CA GLN A 28 -17.88 -13.41 13.26
C GLN A 28 -18.12 -12.61 14.55
N PRO A 29 -18.91 -13.12 15.50
CA PRO A 29 -19.41 -12.33 16.64
C PRO A 29 -18.33 -11.89 17.65
N PHE A 30 -17.08 -12.36 17.49
CA PHE A 30 -15.97 -12.05 18.39
C PHE A 30 -14.76 -11.38 17.72
N ALA A 31 -14.85 -11.03 16.43
CA ALA A 31 -13.77 -10.30 15.76
C ALA A 31 -13.89 -8.79 16.04
N PRO A 32 -12.86 -8.10 16.58
CA PRO A 32 -12.89 -6.67 16.83
C PRO A 32 -12.97 -5.93 15.48
N THR A 33 -14.18 -5.63 15.05
CA THR A 33 -14.49 -5.05 13.74
C THR A 33 -14.92 -3.62 13.92
N SER A 34 -13.97 -2.68 13.89
CA SER A 34 -14.35 -1.32 13.55
C SER A 34 -13.25 -0.45 12.96
N GLN A 35 -11.97 -0.87 12.95
CA GLN A 35 -10.92 -0.01 12.41
C GLN A 35 -11.21 0.37 10.97
N LYS A 36 -11.09 1.67 10.65
CA LYS A 36 -11.36 2.23 9.33
C LYS A 36 -10.21 3.15 8.95
N PHE A 37 -9.52 2.78 7.88
CA PHE A 37 -8.46 3.57 7.29
C PHE A 37 -8.73 3.79 5.80
N TYR A 38 -8.48 5.00 5.34
CA TYR A 38 -8.60 5.36 3.93
C TYR A 38 -7.26 5.86 3.44
N LEU A 39 -6.64 5.16 2.49
CA LEU A 39 -5.53 5.70 1.71
C LEU A 39 -6.09 6.45 0.51
N ASN A 40 -5.82 7.75 0.47
CA ASN A 40 -6.15 8.65 -0.61
C ASN A 40 -4.84 9.22 -1.17
N PHE A 41 -4.97 9.88 -2.31
CA PHE A 41 -3.86 10.52 -2.98
C PHE A 41 -4.20 11.96 -3.33
N ASP A 42 -3.20 12.82 -3.35
CA ASP A 42 -3.33 14.18 -3.86
C ASP A 42 -3.60 14.21 -5.37
N MET A 43 -3.74 15.42 -5.93
CA MET A 43 -4.06 15.61 -7.35
C MET A 43 -2.93 15.22 -8.30
N LEU A 44 -1.71 14.98 -7.80
CA LEU A 44 -0.54 14.67 -8.62
C LEU A 44 -0.37 13.16 -8.82
N ALA A 45 -1.08 12.34 -8.05
CA ALA A 45 -1.03 10.90 -8.18
C ALA A 45 -1.63 10.42 -9.50
N PRO A 46 -0.99 9.44 -10.15
CA PRO A 46 -1.45 8.93 -11.42
C PRO A 46 -2.69 8.03 -11.22
N ALA A 47 -3.64 8.13 -12.15
CA ALA A 47 -4.90 7.38 -12.08
C ALA A 47 -4.73 5.87 -12.27
N ASP A 48 -3.61 5.42 -12.85
CA ASP A 48 -3.27 4.01 -13.05
C ASP A 48 -2.64 3.34 -11.82
N LEU A 49 -2.50 4.07 -10.70
CA LEU A 49 -2.05 3.49 -9.44
C LEU A 49 -3.15 2.60 -8.84
N GLU A 50 -2.77 1.37 -8.49
CA GLU A 50 -3.64 0.42 -7.82
C GLU A 50 -3.05 0.06 -6.47
N CYS A 51 -3.89 0.02 -5.43
CA CYS A 51 -3.46 -0.34 -4.09
C CYS A 51 -4.26 -1.53 -3.55
N ASP A 52 -3.62 -2.28 -2.67
CA ASP A 52 -4.22 -3.38 -1.93
C ASP A 52 -3.69 -3.42 -0.50
N ALA A 53 -4.35 -4.18 0.37
CA ALA A 53 -3.84 -4.48 1.70
C ALA A 53 -4.08 -5.94 2.08
N SER A 54 -3.13 -6.53 2.79
CA SER A 54 -3.21 -7.90 3.29
C SER A 54 -2.88 -7.96 4.78
N GLY A 55 -3.37 -9.01 5.44
CA GLY A 55 -3.11 -9.28 6.86
C GLY A 55 -4.26 -10.02 7.54
N PRO A 56 -4.03 -10.61 8.73
CA PRO A 56 -5.07 -11.33 9.46
C PRO A 56 -6.22 -10.40 9.85
N GLY A 57 -7.45 -10.75 9.44
CA GLY A 57 -8.65 -9.94 9.74
C GLY A 57 -8.73 -8.61 8.99
N VAL A 58 -7.89 -8.40 7.97
CA VAL A 58 -7.95 -7.23 7.09
C VAL A 58 -9.03 -7.42 6.03
N ARG A 59 -9.82 -6.37 5.81
CA ARG A 59 -10.81 -6.30 4.73
C ARG A 59 -10.54 -5.07 3.88
N VAL A 60 -10.61 -5.23 2.57
CA VAL A 60 -10.25 -4.18 1.61
C VAL A 60 -11.43 -3.85 0.71
N LYS A 61 -11.65 -2.56 0.47
CA LYS A 61 -12.48 -2.07 -0.62
C LYS A 61 -11.69 -1.06 -1.45
N LYS A 62 -11.44 -1.41 -2.71
CA LYS A 62 -10.84 -0.52 -3.70
C LYS A 62 -11.93 0.34 -4.34
N MET A 63 -11.68 1.64 -4.42
CA MET A 63 -12.61 2.62 -4.96
C MET A 63 -11.84 3.64 -5.79
N ARG A 64 -12.58 4.52 -6.45
CA ARG A 64 -12.04 5.73 -7.08
C ARG A 64 -12.81 6.94 -6.59
N ASP A 65 -12.11 8.05 -6.42
CA ASP A 65 -12.76 9.33 -6.16
C ASP A 65 -13.36 9.92 -7.45
N ILE A 66 -14.02 11.07 -7.31
CA ILE A 66 -14.65 11.78 -8.45
C ILE A 66 -13.66 12.25 -9.51
N ALA A 67 -12.37 12.37 -9.16
CA ALA A 67 -11.28 12.70 -10.08
C ALA A 67 -10.61 11.44 -10.66
N GLY A 68 -11.18 10.25 -10.41
CA GLY A 68 -10.65 8.98 -10.88
C GLY A 68 -9.46 8.46 -10.08
N LYS A 69 -9.04 9.14 -9.01
CA LYS A 69 -7.88 8.75 -8.21
C LYS A 69 -8.19 7.51 -7.36
N PRO A 70 -7.23 6.62 -7.15
CA PRO A 70 -7.45 5.44 -6.33
C PRO A 70 -7.74 5.84 -4.88
N VAL A 71 -8.68 5.13 -4.28
CA VAL A 71 -8.96 5.19 -2.85
C VAL A 71 -9.00 3.77 -2.31
N LEU A 72 -8.12 3.46 -1.36
CA LEU A 72 -8.11 2.18 -0.67
C LEU A 72 -8.80 2.35 0.69
N ARG A 73 -9.88 1.63 0.92
CA ARG A 73 -10.47 1.52 2.26
C ARG A 73 -10.06 0.20 2.89
N VAL A 74 -9.39 0.28 4.03
CA VAL A 74 -8.99 -0.86 4.86
C VAL A 74 -9.84 -0.88 6.11
N THR A 75 -10.40 -2.04 6.44
CA THR A 75 -11.15 -2.25 7.68
C THR A 75 -10.76 -3.55 8.40
N GLY A 76 -11.18 -3.69 9.66
CA GLY A 76 -10.83 -4.85 10.48
C GLY A 76 -9.54 -4.61 11.25
N ASN A 77 -8.50 -5.41 11.02
CA ASN A 77 -7.18 -5.20 11.64
C ASN A 77 -6.31 -4.23 10.82
N VAL A 78 -6.66 -2.93 10.86
CA VAL A 78 -5.93 -1.90 10.10
C VAL A 78 -4.49 -1.78 10.57
N TRP A 79 -4.21 -1.90 11.87
CA TRP A 79 -2.86 -1.75 12.41
C TRP A 79 -1.85 -2.71 11.77
N ASP A 80 -2.19 -4.01 11.69
CA ASP A 80 -1.29 -5.01 11.11
C ASP A 80 -1.39 -5.10 9.58
N ALA A 81 -2.28 -4.33 8.95
CA ALA A 81 -2.42 -4.35 7.50
C ALA A 81 -1.11 -3.95 6.81
N GLN A 82 -0.72 -4.73 5.80
CA GLN A 82 0.39 -4.44 4.91
C GLN A 82 -0.18 -3.82 3.64
N ILE A 83 0.09 -2.54 3.41
CA ILE A 83 -0.46 -1.80 2.28
C ILE A 83 0.58 -1.73 1.18
N THR A 84 0.21 -2.18 -0.01
CA THR A 84 1.06 -2.09 -1.20
C THR A 84 0.32 -1.41 -2.33
N CYS A 85 1.06 -0.66 -3.15
CA CYS A 85 0.54 -0.08 -4.38
C CYS A 85 1.45 -0.41 -5.55
N SER A 86 0.88 -0.53 -6.74
CA SER A 86 1.59 -0.84 -7.97
C SER A 86 1.03 -0.04 -9.14
N ARG A 87 1.86 0.11 -10.18
CA ARG A 87 1.48 0.71 -11.45
C ARG A 87 1.79 -0.27 -12.59
N PRO A 88 1.09 -0.17 -13.74
CA PRO A 88 1.40 -0.97 -14.93
C PRO A 88 2.82 -0.79 -15.46
N ASP A 89 3.47 0.34 -15.17
CA ASP A 89 4.88 0.59 -15.51
C ASP A 89 5.90 -0.22 -14.68
N GLY A 90 5.42 -1.04 -13.75
CA GLY A 90 6.24 -1.88 -12.88
C GLY A 90 6.67 -1.22 -11.57
N SER A 91 6.39 0.07 -11.39
CA SER A 91 6.65 0.76 -10.12
C SER A 91 5.80 0.17 -9.00
N ARG A 92 6.41 -0.01 -7.83
CA ARG A 92 5.77 -0.54 -6.63
C ARG A 92 6.05 0.35 -5.44
N TYR A 93 5.10 0.40 -4.52
CA TYR A 93 5.15 1.22 -3.32
C TYR A 93 4.60 0.47 -2.12
N THR A 94 5.03 0.87 -0.93
CA THR A 94 4.53 0.36 0.36
C THR A 94 4.32 1.53 1.32
N THR A 95 3.45 1.33 2.31
CA THR A 95 3.26 2.29 3.39
C THR A 95 2.85 1.59 4.68
N ASP A 96 3.32 2.13 5.80
CA ASP A 96 2.97 1.77 7.17
C ASP A 96 2.26 2.93 7.89
N ALA A 97 1.81 3.95 7.17
CA ALA A 97 1.12 5.12 7.73
C ALA A 97 -0.15 4.77 8.53
N ASN A 98 -0.71 3.57 8.31
CA ASN A 98 -1.79 3.00 9.12
C ASN A 98 -1.40 2.67 10.57
N ARG A 99 -0.11 2.69 10.90
CA ARG A 99 0.46 2.39 12.22
C ARG A 99 0.95 3.63 12.97
N GLU A 100 0.99 4.77 12.31
CA GLU A 100 1.51 6.02 12.88
C GLU A 100 0.57 6.64 13.92
N GLN A 101 -0.72 6.29 13.87
CA GLN A 101 -1.73 6.80 14.78
C GLN A 101 -2.58 5.68 15.34
N PHE A 102 -2.72 5.67 16.66
CA PHE A 102 -3.57 4.69 17.32
C PHE A 102 -5.01 4.85 16.85
N TYR A 103 -5.63 3.74 16.45
CA TYR A 103 -7.00 3.76 16.00
C TYR A 103 -7.94 4.11 17.17
N ASN A 104 -8.81 5.09 16.96
CA ASN A 104 -9.94 5.35 17.85
C ASN A 104 -11.26 5.06 17.12
N THR A 105 -12.24 4.51 17.84
CA THR A 105 -13.55 4.14 17.26
C THR A 105 -14.43 5.33 16.88
N ALA A 106 -14.04 6.53 17.32
CA ALA A 106 -14.83 7.75 17.14
C ALA A 106 -14.87 8.23 15.68
N ALA A 107 -13.78 8.04 14.92
CA ALA A 107 -13.69 8.51 13.54
C ALA A 107 -12.68 7.69 12.72
N PRO A 108 -12.88 7.56 11.39
CA PRO A 108 -11.90 6.91 10.54
C PRO A 108 -10.61 7.75 10.44
N LEU A 109 -9.50 7.08 10.18
CA LEU A 109 -8.24 7.72 9.82
C LEU A 109 -8.15 7.84 8.29
N ARG A 110 -7.88 9.05 7.78
CA ARG A 110 -7.71 9.33 6.35
C ARG A 110 -6.27 9.71 6.09
N ALA A 111 -5.54 8.83 5.43
CA ALA A 111 -4.23 9.10 4.86
C ALA A 111 -4.38 9.76 3.49
N THR A 112 -3.61 10.81 3.24
CA THR A 112 -3.43 11.40 1.91
C THR A 112 -1.95 11.39 1.56
N VAL A 113 -1.58 10.61 0.55
CA VAL A 113 -0.23 10.57 0.01
C VAL A 113 0.01 11.82 -0.83
N THR A 114 1.10 12.53 -0.53
CA THR A 114 1.60 13.63 -1.35
C THR A 114 2.49 13.08 -2.47
N TYR A 115 1.91 12.73 -3.61
CA TYR A 115 2.60 11.94 -4.62
C TYR A 115 3.59 12.79 -5.43
N GLN A 116 4.83 12.31 -5.52
CA GLN A 116 5.87 12.94 -6.33
C GLN A 116 6.53 11.89 -7.22
N ARG A 117 6.41 12.04 -8.54
CA ARG A 117 6.90 11.05 -9.52
C ARG A 117 8.39 10.71 -9.35
N ASP A 118 9.21 11.71 -9.06
CA ASP A 118 10.68 11.59 -9.03
C ASP A 118 11.23 11.41 -7.60
N ARG A 119 10.39 10.94 -6.65
CA ARG A 119 10.80 10.64 -5.28
C ARG A 119 10.57 9.18 -4.94
N ASP A 120 11.54 8.59 -4.26
CA ASP A 120 11.42 7.24 -3.73
C ASP A 120 10.76 7.18 -2.34
N ALA A 121 10.62 8.33 -1.67
CA ALA A 121 9.96 8.44 -0.39
C ALA A 121 9.08 9.69 -0.35
N MET A 122 7.81 9.50 -0.02
CA MET A 122 6.77 10.53 -0.06
C MET A 122 6.14 10.71 1.33
N THR A 123 5.54 11.88 1.55
CA THR A 123 4.87 12.18 2.83
C THR A 123 3.41 11.75 2.80
N VAL A 124 2.94 11.19 3.90
CA VAL A 124 1.52 10.87 4.13
C VAL A 124 0.99 11.78 5.21
N VAL A 125 -0.07 12.54 4.88
CA VAL A 125 -0.78 13.38 5.84
C VAL A 125 -1.97 12.60 6.38
N LEU A 126 -2.02 12.43 7.70
CA LEU A 126 -3.08 11.72 8.40
C LEU A 126 -4.07 12.70 9.00
N ARG A 127 -5.36 12.47 8.71
CA ARG A 127 -6.48 13.25 9.23
C ARG A 127 -7.48 12.36 9.93
N ARG A 128 -8.18 12.91 10.91
CA ARG A 128 -9.26 12.20 11.59
C ARG A 128 -10.62 12.70 11.11
N GLY A 129 -11.49 11.75 10.78
CA GLY A 129 -12.83 12.08 10.27
C GLY A 129 -12.80 12.75 8.90
N ASP A 130 -13.75 13.65 8.67
CA ASP A 130 -13.94 14.34 7.39
C ASP A 130 -13.55 15.83 7.45
N ASP A 131 -13.13 16.33 8.61
CA ASP A 131 -12.60 17.69 8.72
C ASP A 131 -11.19 17.76 8.14
N ILE A 132 -11.01 18.60 7.12
CA ILE A 132 -9.73 18.77 6.44
C ILE A 132 -8.66 19.40 7.34
N ASN A 133 -9.07 20.11 8.39
CA ASN A 133 -8.18 20.80 9.33
C ASN A 133 -7.75 19.93 10.52
N ASP A 134 -8.40 18.78 10.74
CA ASP A 134 -8.05 17.84 11.82
C ASP A 134 -6.88 16.93 11.40
N ILE A 135 -5.73 17.55 11.14
CA ILE A 135 -4.47 16.85 10.88
C ILE A 135 -3.95 16.32 12.22
N VAL A 136 -3.84 15.00 12.31
CA VAL A 136 -3.37 14.33 13.52
C VAL A 136 -1.90 13.93 13.43
N GLU A 137 -1.35 13.78 12.22
CA GLU A 137 0.04 13.39 12.00
C GLU A 137 0.51 13.72 10.58
N VAL A 138 1.81 14.01 10.42
CA VAL A 138 2.48 14.19 9.13
C VAL A 138 3.64 13.21 9.05
N ALA A 139 3.34 12.01 8.56
CA ALA A 139 4.30 10.93 8.45
C ALA A 139 5.21 11.16 7.23
N HIS A 140 6.35 11.80 7.46
CA HIS A 140 7.37 11.99 6.44
C HIS A 140 7.95 10.65 5.98
N LYS A 141 8.24 10.52 4.68
CA LYS A 141 8.85 9.32 4.07
C LYS A 141 8.11 7.99 4.34
N SER A 142 6.81 8.04 4.61
CA SER A 142 6.01 6.85 4.95
C SER A 142 5.34 6.17 3.76
N PHE A 143 5.43 6.75 2.55
CA PHE A 143 5.05 6.09 1.31
C PHE A 143 6.29 5.88 0.43
N LEU A 144 6.77 4.65 0.39
CA LEU A 144 8.10 4.29 -0.09
C LEU A 144 8.02 3.51 -1.39
N ARG A 145 8.86 3.84 -2.37
CA ARG A 145 9.04 3.07 -3.59
C ARG A 145 9.88 1.82 -3.31
N VAL A 146 9.45 0.68 -3.83
CA VAL A 146 10.14 -0.60 -3.71
C VAL A 146 11.03 -0.82 -4.93
N VAL A 147 12.34 -0.93 -4.73
CA VAL A 147 13.31 -1.23 -5.80
C VAL A 147 13.44 -2.75 -5.97
N PRO A 148 13.21 -3.32 -7.17
CA PRO A 148 13.39 -4.75 -7.40
C PRO A 148 14.87 -5.14 -7.27
N GLY A 149 15.22 -6.08 -6.36
CA GLY A 149 16.55 -6.72 -6.34
C GLY A 149 17.34 -6.70 -5.02
N SER A 150 16.83 -6.15 -3.91
CA SER A 150 17.52 -6.20 -2.61
C SER A 150 17.37 -7.55 -1.88
N ARG A 151 17.94 -8.62 -2.47
CA ARG A 151 18.40 -9.77 -1.67
C ARG A 151 19.77 -9.40 -1.12
N SER A 152 19.89 -9.24 0.20
CA SER A 152 21.14 -9.33 0.99
C SER A 152 22.41 -8.77 0.33
N MET A 153 22.82 -7.55 0.66
CA MET A 153 24.24 -7.18 0.55
C MET A 153 24.62 -6.05 1.53
N ASP A 154 25.28 -6.51 2.60
CA ASP A 154 26.47 -5.98 3.25
C ASP A 154 26.56 -4.55 3.78
N SER A 155 26.75 -4.54 5.10
CA SER A 155 27.14 -3.50 6.04
C SER A 155 28.50 -2.81 5.76
N SER A 156 28.88 -2.54 4.52
CA SER A 156 30.21 -1.97 4.20
C SER A 156 30.22 -0.63 3.47
N LEU A 157 29.07 0.00 3.16
CA LEU A 157 29.04 1.36 2.58
C LEU A 157 28.94 2.50 3.61
N ALA A 158 29.11 2.23 4.91
CA ALA A 158 29.26 3.26 5.94
C ALA A 158 30.62 3.99 5.87
N SER A 159 31.51 3.62 4.95
CA SER A 159 32.81 4.24 4.73
C SER A 159 32.96 4.57 3.25
N LEU A 160 32.43 5.71 2.83
CA LEU A 160 33.06 6.66 1.88
C LEU A 160 32.03 7.75 1.59
N GLY A 161 32.34 8.97 2.06
CA GLY A 161 31.44 10.12 2.02
C GLY A 161 31.03 10.55 0.62
N GLY A 162 29.83 11.14 0.54
CA GLY A 162 29.42 11.94 -0.59
C GLY A 162 27.99 11.71 -1.05
N MET A 163 27.07 12.54 -0.53
CA MET A 163 25.89 13.09 -1.21
C MET A 163 24.76 12.14 -1.66
N ASN A 164 23.58 12.41 -1.07
CA ASN A 164 22.21 12.05 -1.51
C ASN A 164 21.78 10.57 -1.41
N SER A 165 21.17 10.20 -0.28
CA SER A 165 20.31 9.01 -0.17
C SER A 165 19.16 9.23 0.82
N SER A 166 18.25 10.13 0.45
CA SER A 166 16.97 10.29 1.13
C SER A 166 16.00 9.16 0.72
N GLY A 167 15.82 8.15 1.57
CA GLY A 167 14.58 7.33 1.56
C GLY A 167 14.71 5.81 1.65
N ALA A 168 15.92 5.22 1.56
CA ALA A 168 16.04 3.76 1.46
C ALA A 168 16.10 2.99 2.81
N ASN A 169 16.19 3.69 3.94
CA ASN A 169 16.51 3.07 5.24
C ASN A 169 15.34 2.97 6.23
N GLU A 170 14.11 3.28 5.83
CA GLU A 170 12.97 3.39 6.75
C GLU A 170 11.87 2.34 6.51
N ALA A 171 12.07 1.34 5.64
CA ALA A 171 11.09 0.27 5.43
C ALA A 171 11.18 -0.83 6.54
N PRO A 172 10.09 -1.13 7.27
CA PRO A 172 10.11 -2.18 8.29
C PRO A 172 10.15 -3.59 7.68
N VAL A 173 10.94 -4.45 8.32
CA VAL A 173 11.11 -5.88 7.97
C VAL A 173 9.87 -6.67 8.43
N LEU A 174 9.17 -7.31 7.49
CA LEU A 174 8.11 -8.28 7.82
C LEU A 174 8.74 -9.66 8.02
N ARG A 175 8.52 -10.25 9.20
CA ARG A 175 8.99 -11.58 9.61
C ARG A 175 7.92 -12.65 9.28
N GLY A 176 8.32 -13.76 8.68
CA GLY A 176 7.57 -15.03 8.74
C GLY A 176 7.63 -15.91 7.48
N ASP A 177 8.50 -16.92 7.56
CA ASP A 177 8.58 -18.27 6.95
C ASP A 177 8.02 -18.58 5.54
#